data_AF-A0A0V8RWX7-F1
#
_entry.id   AF-A0A0V8RWX7-F1
#
_cell.length_a   1.000
_cell.length_b   1.000
_cell.length_c   1.000
_cell.angle_alpha   90.00
_cell.angle_beta   90.00
_cell.angle_gamma   90.00
#
_symmetry.space_group_name_H-M   'P 1'
#
loop_
_entity.id
_entity.type
_entity.pdbx_description
1 polymer ?
#
loop_
_entity_poly.entity_id
_entity_poly.type
_entity_poly.pdbx_seq_one_letter_code
_entity_poly.pdbx_strand_id
1 'polypeptide(L)' 'MRNVGQIAARISSAYVINENGTVAGSYTTLNVTIAPGKVETVTINNVPANELGRVVQIKVVTQDGVEATYILTLRG' A
#
# COMPACT_ATOMS: atom_id res chain seq x y z
N MET A 1 -2.10 6.66 -4.32
CA MET A 1 -1.03 7.23 -3.47
C MET A 1 -0.68 8.61 -3.98
N ARG A 2 -0.58 9.63 -3.11
CA ARG A 2 -0.16 10.99 -3.50
C ARG A 2 1.21 11.30 -2.89
N ASN A 3 2.14 11.78 -3.70
CA ASN A 3 3.40 12.32 -3.18
C ASN A 3 3.18 13.80 -2.79
N VAL A 4 3.24 14.07 -1.48
CA VAL A 4 3.10 15.42 -0.90
C VAL A 4 4.46 16.07 -0.57
N GLY A 5 5.57 15.39 -0.86
CA GLY A 5 6.92 15.90 -0.67
C GLY A 5 7.45 16.68 -1.87
N GLN A 6 8.71 17.11 -1.77
CA GLN A 6 9.42 17.89 -2.80
C GLN A 6 10.33 17.04 -3.71
N ILE A 7 10.55 15.77 -3.39
CA ILE A 7 11.37 14.83 -4.17
C ILE A 7 10.51 13.68 -4.71
N ALA A 8 10.94 13.06 -5.80
CA ALA A 8 10.27 11.87 -6.33
C ALA A 8 10.36 10.73 -5.31
N ALA A 9 9.26 10.01 -5.11
CA ALA A 9 9.19 8.87 -4.19
C ALA A 9 9.03 7.58 -5.00
N ARG A 10 9.82 6.56 -4.68
CA ARG A 10 9.71 5.24 -5.31
C ARG A 10 9.12 4.25 -4.33
N ILE A 11 7.95 3.71 -4.65
CA ILE A 11 7.28 2.67 -3.86
C ILE A 11 7.94 1.33 -4.15
N SER A 12 8.44 0.67 -3.12
CA SER A 12 9.11 -0.63 -3.18
C SER A 12 8.20 -1.77 -2.74
N SER A 13 7.33 -1.53 -1.77
CA SER A 13 6.42 -2.55 -1.29
C SER A 13 5.08 -2.03 -0.80
N ALA A 14 4.08 -2.92 -0.80
CA ALA A 14 2.78 -2.70 -0.22
C ALA A 14 2.29 -3.96 0.50
N TYR A 15 1.53 -3.77 1.57
CA TYR A 15 1.04 -4.81 2.45
C TYR A 15 -0.42 -4.57 2.78
N VAL A 16 -1.18 -5.66 2.88
CA VAL A 16 -2.50 -5.71 3.50
C VAL A 16 -2.31 -6.36 4.85
N ILE A 17 -2.62 -5.63 5.91
CA ILE A 17 -2.50 -6.06 7.30
C ILE A 17 -3.92 -6.19 7.84
N ASN A 18 -4.25 -7.36 8.37
CA ASN A 18 -5.57 -7.62 8.94
C ASN A 18 -5.73 -6.97 10.33
N GLU A 19 -6.92 -7.07 10.89
CA GLU A 19 -7.25 -6.51 12.21
C GLU A 19 -6.38 -7.02 13.37
N ASN A 20 -5.77 -8.20 13.22
CA ASN A 20 -4.86 -8.80 14.20
C ASN A 20 -3.39 -8.36 14.00
N GLY A 21 -3.12 -7.43 13.09
CA GLY A 21 -1.76 -6.97 12.78
C GLY A 21 -0.94 -7.95 11.95
N THR A 22 -1.55 -9.00 11.39
CA THR A 22 -0.86 -9.99 10.54
C THR A 22 -0.91 -9.57 9.08
N VAL A 23 0.18 -9.78 8.34
CA VAL A 23 0.22 -9.53 6.89
C VAL A 23 -0.60 -10.59 6.17
N ALA A 24 -1.77 -10.20 5.65
CA ALA A 24 -2.65 -11.04 4.85
C ALA A 24 -2.23 -11.07 3.37
N GLY A 25 -1.62 -10.00 2.87
CA GLY A 25 -1.11 -9.93 1.50
C GLY A 25 0.09 -9.00 1.40
N SER A 26 1.03 -9.31 0.49
CA SER A 26 2.22 -8.49 0.28
C SER A 26 2.64 -8.44 -1.18
N TYR A 27 3.11 -7.28 -1.60
CA TYR A 27 3.69 -7.00 -2.91
C TYR A 27 5.00 -6.28 -2.71
N THR A 28 6.11 -7.00 -2.79
CA THR A 28 7.46 -6.49 -2.48
C THR A 28 8.32 -6.21 -3.71
N THR A 29 7.77 -6.39 -4.90
CA THR A 29 8.42 -6.18 -6.19
C THR A 29 7.88 -4.93 -6.91
N LEU A 30 7.25 -4.01 -6.16
CA LEU A 30 6.72 -2.79 -6.74
C LEU A 30 7.86 -1.89 -7.21
N ASN A 31 7.63 -1.22 -8.33
CA ASN A 31 8.55 -0.27 -8.92
C ASN A 31 7.79 0.94 -9.48
N VAL A 32 7.05 1.62 -8.59
CA VAL A 32 6.21 2.76 -8.95
C VAL A 32 6.88 4.05 -8.49
N THR A 33 7.18 4.95 -9.41
CA THR A 33 7.75 6.26 -9.11
C THR A 33 6.66 7.32 -9.15
N ILE A 34 6.52 8.09 -8.07
CA ILE A 34 5.56 9.18 -7.94
C ILE A 34 6.31 10.50 -7.87
N ALA A 35 6.19 11.32 -8.91
CA ALA A 35 6.78 12.66 -8.92
C ALA A 35 6.12 13.58 -7.87
N PRO A 36 6.80 14.64 -7.41
CA PRO A 36 6.25 15.60 -6.45
C PRO A 36 4.88 16.14 -6.87
N GLY A 37 3.93 16.16 -5.94
CA GLY A 37 2.56 16.64 -6.16
C GLY A 37 1.66 15.73 -6.99
N LYS A 38 2.18 14.64 -7.56
CA LYS A 38 1.41 13.69 -8.39
C LYS A 38 0.75 12.60 -7.57
N VAL A 39 -0.22 11.95 -8.21
CA VAL A 39 -0.96 10.81 -7.68
C VAL A 39 -0.72 9.65 -8.64
N GLU A 40 -0.37 8.49 -8.08
CA GLU A 40 -0.27 7.24 -8.83
C GLU A 40 -1.10 6.15 -8.16
N THR A 41 -1.54 5.18 -8.96
CA THR A 41 -2.25 4.00 -8.50
C THR A 41 -1.26 2.89 -8.16
N VAL A 42 -1.45 2.28 -6.99
CA VAL A 42 -0.74 1.04 -6.62
C VAL A 42 -1.77 -0.05 -6.52
N THR A 43 -1.60 -1.08 -7.34
CA THR A 43 -2.47 -2.24 -7.35
C THR A 43 -1.83 -3.34 -6.52
N ILE A 44 -2.57 -3.84 -5.52
CA ILE A 44 -2.22 -5.02 -4.74
C ILE A 44 -3.15 -6.13 -5.21
N ASN A 45 -2.61 -7.08 -5.98
CA ASN A 45 -3.38 -8.23 -6.44
C ASN A 45 -3.37 -9.33 -5.36
N ASN A 46 -4.11 -10.42 -5.53
CA ASN A 46 -4.02 -11.62 -4.67
C ASN A 46 -4.24 -11.36 -3.16
N VAL A 47 -5.13 -10.45 -2.78
CA VAL A 47 -5.55 -10.34 -1.38
C VAL A 47 -6.44 -11.56 -1.05
N PRO A 48 -6.18 -12.28 0.05
CA PRO A 48 -6.97 -13.46 0.40
C PRO A 48 -8.47 -13.16 0.51
N ALA A 49 -9.30 -14.05 -0.06
CA ALA A 49 -10.75 -13.85 -0.11
C ALA A 49 -11.42 -13.78 1.29
N ASN A 50 -10.80 -14.37 2.32
CA ASN A 50 -11.26 -14.30 3.71
C ASN A 50 -11.11 -12.90 4.34
N GLU A 51 -10.41 -11.98 3.69
CA GLU A 51 -10.29 -10.58 4.10
C GLU A 51 -11.41 -9.69 3.53
N LEU A 52 -12.19 -10.18 2.55
CA LEU A 52 -13.31 -9.42 1.99
C LEU A 52 -14.37 -9.14 3.06
N GLY A 53 -14.86 -7.90 3.10
CA GLY A 53 -15.79 -7.40 4.11
C GLY A 53 -15.14 -7.02 5.44
N ARG A 54 -13.84 -7.28 5.65
CA ARG A 54 -13.12 -6.92 6.87
C ARG A 54 -12.46 -5.55 6.77
N VAL A 55 -12.23 -4.94 7.93
CA VAL A 55 -11.38 -3.76 8.02
C VAL A 55 -9.93 -4.21 7.96
N VAL A 56 -9.17 -3.65 7.03
CA VAL A 56 -7.76 -3.93 6.82
C VAL A 56 -6.97 -2.63 6.79
N GLN A 57 -5.69 -2.72 7.14
CA GLN A 57 -4.72 -1.66 6.99
C GLN A 57 -3.87 -1.92 5.74
N ILE A 58 -3.90 -0.97 4.81
CA ILE A 58 -2.97 -0.91 3.68
C ILE A 58 -1.74 -0.13 4.12
N LYS A 59 -0.57 -0.76 4.06
CA LYS A 59 0.72 -0.12 4.31
C LYS A 59 1.52 -0.10 3.01
N VAL A 60 2.04 1.06 2.64
CA VAL A 60 2.90 1.25 1.46
C VAL A 60 4.24 1.79 1.92
N VAL A 61 5.32 1.22 1.44
CA VAL A 61 6.69 1.56 1.84
C VAL A 61 7.47 2.04 0.62
N THR A 62 8.17 3.16 0.76
CA THR A 62 9.08 3.66 -0.26
C THR A 62 10.45 3.00 -0.14
N GLN A 63 11.25 3.04 -1.21
CA GLN A 63 12.62 2.53 -1.21
C GLN A 63 13.49 3.20 -0.14
N ASP A 64 13.20 4.46 0.20
CA ASP A 64 13.92 5.24 1.21
C ASP A 64 13.38 5.02 2.64
N GLY A 65 12.45 4.06 2.82
CA GLY A 65 11.95 3.65 4.14
C GLY A 65 10.78 4.49 4.69
N VAL A 66 10.18 5.38 3.88
CA VAL A 66 8.99 6.13 4.29
C VAL A 66 7.76 5.22 4.19
N GLU A 67 6.96 5.18 5.25
CA GLU A 67 5.72 4.42 5.28
C GLU A 67 4.49 5.33 5.21
N ALA A 68 3.49 4.89 4.45
CA ALA A 68 2.16 5.47 4.43
C ALA A 68 1.13 4.39 4.75
N THR A 69 0.16 4.75 5.59
CA THR A 69 -0.89 3.82 6.05
C THR A 69 -2.26 4.36 5.70
N TYR A 70 -3.15 3.47 5.26
CA TYR A 70 -4.56 3.76 5.02
C TYR A 70 -5.42 2.59 5.51
N ILE A 71 -6.52 2.86 6.21
CA ILE A 71 -7.41 1.84 6.77
C ILE A 71 -8.73 1.87 5.99
N LEU A 72 -9.21 0.71 5.57
CA LEU A 72 -10.44 0.59 4.79
C LEU A 72 -11.14 -0.75 5.02
N THR A 73 -12.45 -0.82 4.78
CA THR A 73 -13.17 -2.09 4.66
C THR A 73 -12.96 -2.65 3.26
N LEU A 74 -12.32 -3.81 3.15
CA LEU A 74 -12.01 -4.43 1.86
C LEU A 74 -13.31 -4.89 1.19
N ARG A 75 -13.53 -4.52 -0.06
CA ARG A 75 -14.70 -4.91 -0.84
C ARG A 75 -14.27 -5.82 -1.98
N GLY A 76 -15.07 -6.86 -2.23
CA GLY A 76 -14.93 -7.78 -3.37
C GLY A 76 -15.78 -7.34 -4.55
#